data_AF-A0ABD1QP34-F1
#
_entry.id   AF-A0ABD1QP34-F1
#
_cell.length_a   1.000
_cell.length_b   1.000
_cell.length_c   1.000
_cell.angle_alpha   90.00
_cell.angle_beta   90.00
_cell.angle_gamma   90.00
#
_symmetry.space_group_name_H-M   'P 1'
#
loop_
_entity.id
_entity.type
_entity.pdbx_description
1 polymer ?
#
loop_
_entity_poly.entity_id
_entity_poly.type
_entity_poly.pdbx_seq_one_letter_code
_entity_poly.pdbx_strand_id
1 'polypeptide(L)'
;MLRLRDGIEGNDCDSENGGDEGGEESAEEERVGNKEIRRKLEDLKTSPFEGGDLRIISLGKIVKDSDNFQNKIFIWLEGYTAVRKYHSLTDPSVCALYKMEVLRDADSRTKPLFRVTSDNGEEFKESTPFACLLAGIRYTKGLGKCK
;
A
#
# COMPACT_ATOMS: atom_id res chain seq x y z
N MET A 1 -28.59 -25.82 -3.90
CA MET A 1 -28.42 -25.21 -5.23
C MET A 1 -29.70 -24.52 -5.60
N LEU A 2 -29.71 -23.19 -5.62
CA LEU A 2 -30.84 -22.38 -6.07
C LEU A 2 -30.45 -21.79 -7.42
N ARG A 3 -31.11 -22.26 -8.48
CA ARG A 3 -30.98 -21.71 -9.83
C ARG A 3 -32.03 -20.60 -9.95
N LEU A 4 -31.58 -19.38 -10.18
CA LEU A 4 -32.44 -18.28 -10.65
C LEU A 4 -32.04 -17.99 -12.09
N ARG A 5 -32.98 -18.28 -12.99
CA ARG A 5 -33.04 -17.77 -14.35
C ARG A 5 -34.17 -16.75 -14.36
N ASP A 6 -33.91 -15.60 -14.96
CA ASP A 6 -34.80 -14.66 -15.67
C ASP A 6 -33.82 -13.59 -16.22
N GLY A 7 -33.71 -13.24 -17.51
CA GLY A 7 -34.58 -13.38 -18.66
C GLY A 7 -34.94 -11.98 -19.20
N ILE A 8 -34.09 -11.37 -20.04
CA ILE A 8 -34.55 -10.41 -21.07
C ILE A 8 -33.61 -10.39 -22.28
N GLU A 9 -34.20 -10.68 -23.45
CA GLU A 9 -33.72 -10.43 -24.83
C GLU A 9 -33.49 -8.92 -25.03
N GLY A 10 -32.70 -8.41 -25.97
CA GLY A 10 -31.96 -8.97 -27.10
C GLY A 10 -31.50 -7.79 -27.94
N ASN A 11 -30.34 -7.90 -28.59
CA ASN A 11 -30.10 -7.29 -29.89
C ASN A 11 -28.92 -8.00 -30.55
N ASP A 12 -29.25 -8.92 -31.44
CA ASP A 12 -28.32 -9.48 -32.40
C ASP A 12 -27.91 -8.36 -33.36
N CYS A 13 -26.61 -8.20 -33.56
CA CYS A 13 -26.09 -7.52 -34.74
C CYS A 13 -24.87 -8.28 -35.24
N ASP A 14 -25.14 -9.42 -35.86
CA ASP A 14 -24.22 -10.02 -36.81
C ASP A 14 -24.21 -9.21 -38.11
N SER A 15 -23.04 -8.75 -38.51
CA SER A 15 -22.74 -8.42 -39.90
C SER A 15 -21.28 -8.73 -40.14
N GLU A 16 -21.04 -9.89 -40.76
CA GLU A 16 -19.74 -10.24 -41.30
C GLU A 16 -19.49 -9.55 -42.65
N ASN A 17 -18.20 -9.24 -42.83
CA ASN A 17 -17.41 -9.21 -44.06
C ASN A 17 -17.16 -7.86 -44.76
N GLY A 18 -15.86 -7.67 -45.06
CA GLY A 18 -15.35 -6.67 -45.99
C GLY A 18 -13.99 -6.13 -45.55
N GLY A 19 -12.90 -6.80 -45.94
CA GLY A 19 -11.55 -6.25 -45.76
C GLY A 19 -11.26 -5.08 -46.69
N ASP A 20 -10.35 -4.20 -46.29
CA ASP A 20 -9.53 -3.40 -47.19
C ASP A 20 -8.26 -2.92 -46.44
N GLU A 21 -7.13 -2.98 -47.13
CA GLU A 21 -5.81 -2.62 -46.65
C GLU A 21 -5.57 -1.11 -46.78
N GLY A 22 -4.77 -0.56 -45.86
CA GLY A 22 -3.96 0.62 -46.13
C GLY A 22 -4.49 1.94 -45.57
N GLY A 23 -3.59 2.69 -44.94
CA GLY A 23 -3.82 4.09 -44.56
C GLY A 23 -3.22 4.45 -43.22
N GLU A 24 -1.92 4.76 -43.21
CA GLU A 24 -1.31 5.55 -42.15
C GLU A 24 -2.00 6.92 -42.08
N GLU A 25 -2.46 7.36 -40.91
CA GLU A 25 -2.01 8.60 -40.24
C GLU A 25 -2.97 9.11 -39.15
N SER A 26 -2.34 9.54 -38.04
CA SER A 26 -2.75 10.62 -37.14
C SER A 26 -4.22 10.81 -36.76
N ALA A 27 -4.54 10.54 -35.49
CA ALA A 27 -5.07 11.59 -34.61
C ALA A 27 -4.99 11.14 -33.13
N GLU A 28 -4.17 11.86 -32.39
CA GLU A 28 -4.16 11.96 -30.94
C GLU A 28 -5.54 12.29 -30.36
N GLU A 29 -6.25 11.28 -29.84
CA GLU A 29 -7.22 11.52 -28.77
C GLU A 29 -6.56 11.24 -27.41
N GLU A 30 -5.59 12.09 -27.05
CA GLU A 30 -5.14 12.14 -25.66
C GLU A 30 -6.28 12.70 -24.82
N ARG A 31 -7.09 11.80 -24.24
CA ARG A 31 -8.15 12.12 -23.26
C ARG A 31 -7.67 13.25 -22.35
N VAL A 32 -8.32 14.40 -22.44
CA VAL A 32 -8.00 15.65 -21.72
C VAL A 32 -7.83 15.42 -20.20
N GLY A 33 -8.44 14.37 -19.63
CA GLY A 33 -8.26 13.97 -18.23
C GLY A 33 -6.87 13.46 -17.84
N ASN A 34 -6.05 12.98 -18.79
CA ASN A 34 -4.76 12.36 -18.47
C ASN A 34 -3.64 13.39 -18.22
N LYS A 35 -3.69 14.56 -18.85
CA LYS A 35 -2.66 15.61 -18.67
C LYS A 35 -2.69 16.21 -17.26
N GLU A 36 -3.88 16.44 -16.70
CA GLU A 36 -4.01 16.98 -15.34
C GLU A 36 -3.65 15.95 -14.28
N ILE A 37 -4.03 14.69 -14.47
CA ILE A 37 -3.59 13.59 -13.59
C ILE A 37 -2.07 13.44 -13.63
N ARG A 38 -1.45 13.53 -14.82
CA ARG A 38 0.01 13.50 -14.96
C ARG A 38 0.67 14.68 -14.23
N ARG A 39 0.16 15.92 -14.36
CA ARG A 39 0.68 17.07 -13.59
C ARG A 39 0.54 16.88 -12.08
N LYS A 40 -0.63 16.47 -11.59
CA LYS A 40 -0.82 16.16 -10.16
C LYS A 40 0.07 15.01 -9.70
N LEU A 41 0.36 14.04 -10.57
CA LEU A 41 1.29 12.96 -10.28
C LEU A 41 2.72 13.49 -10.15
N GLU A 42 3.16 14.42 -11.02
CA GLU A 42 4.46 15.10 -10.87
C GLU A 42 4.57 15.84 -9.54
N ASP A 43 3.50 16.52 -9.11
CA ASP A 43 3.43 17.23 -7.82
C ASP A 43 3.39 16.28 -6.60
N LEU A 44 2.95 15.02 -6.79
CA LEU A 44 2.96 13.97 -5.76
C LEU A 44 4.26 13.16 -5.72
N LYS A 45 5.17 13.34 -6.70
CA LYS A 45 6.49 12.69 -6.68
C LYS A 45 7.41 13.26 -5.60
N THR A 46 7.08 14.41 -5.02
CA THR A 46 7.83 15.04 -3.94
C THR A 46 7.41 14.45 -2.59
N SER A 47 7.99 13.30 -2.24
CA SER A 47 8.09 12.89 -0.84
C SER A 47 9.08 13.80 -0.10
N PRO A 48 8.86 14.14 1.17
CA PRO A 48 7.88 13.54 2.09
C PRO A 48 6.50 14.20 2.08
N PHE A 49 5.45 13.41 2.32
CA PHE A 49 4.08 13.89 2.57
C PHE A 49 3.84 13.98 4.08
N GLU A 50 3.42 15.16 4.56
CA GLU A 50 3.18 15.43 5.98
C GLU A 50 1.68 15.66 6.23
N GLY A 51 1.12 14.95 7.21
CA GLY A 51 -0.27 15.09 7.63
C GLY A 51 -0.46 14.74 9.11
N GLY A 52 -0.63 15.76 9.95
CA GLY A 52 -0.81 15.60 11.40
C GLY A 52 0.37 14.85 12.03
N ASP A 53 0.07 13.77 12.75
CA ASP A 53 1.07 12.92 13.39
C ASP A 53 1.72 11.89 12.45
N LEU A 54 1.40 11.88 11.15
CA LEU A 54 1.96 10.96 10.17
C LEU A 54 2.76 11.69 9.10
N ARG A 55 3.98 11.23 8.85
CA ARG A 55 4.84 11.68 7.76
C ARG A 55 5.23 10.49 6.89
N ILE A 56 4.79 10.47 5.64
CA ILE A 56 5.20 9.45 4.67
C ILE A 56 6.48 9.90 3.99
N ILE A 57 7.56 9.14 4.18
CA ILE A 57 8.89 9.43 3.63
C ILE A 57 9.05 8.79 2.26
N SER A 58 8.51 7.59 2.05
CA SER A 58 8.55 6.87 0.78
C SER A 58 7.32 5.99 0.66
N LEU A 59 6.68 5.99 -0.51
CA LEU A 59 5.60 5.06 -0.80
C LEU A 59 6.12 3.67 -1.15
N GLY A 60 7.38 3.53 -1.58
CA GLY A 60 7.91 2.26 -2.07
C GLY A 60 7.35 1.86 -3.44
N LYS A 61 7.33 0.57 -3.74
CA LYS A 61 6.88 0.02 -5.02
C LYS A 61 5.83 -1.08 -4.85
N ILE A 62 4.93 -1.18 -5.83
CA ILE A 62 3.98 -2.29 -5.93
C ILE A 62 4.75 -3.56 -6.27
N VAL A 63 4.52 -4.60 -5.48
CA VAL A 63 5.09 -5.93 -5.68
C VAL A 63 4.16 -6.73 -6.59
N LYS A 64 4.68 -7.22 -7.72
CA LYS A 64 3.92 -7.99 -8.72
C LYS A 64 4.37 -9.44 -8.84
N ASP A 65 5.53 -9.77 -8.30
CA ASP A 65 6.14 -11.10 -8.29
C ASP A 65 5.69 -11.95 -7.08
N SER A 66 4.78 -11.44 -6.25
CA SER A 66 4.22 -12.20 -5.13
C SER A 66 2.83 -11.72 -4.71
N ASP A 67 1.93 -12.67 -4.55
CA ASP A 67 0.56 -12.43 -4.07
C ASP A 67 0.48 -12.15 -2.57
N ASN A 68 1.55 -12.40 -1.79
CA ASN A 68 1.53 -12.15 -0.34
C ASN A 68 1.62 -10.66 0.00
N PHE A 69 1.89 -9.79 -0.97
CA PHE A 69 1.97 -8.34 -0.78
C PHE A 69 0.63 -7.63 -0.94
N GLN A 70 -0.45 -8.38 -1.13
CA GLN A 70 -1.79 -7.81 -1.24
C GLN A 70 -2.85 -8.77 -0.73
N ASN A 71 -3.99 -8.21 -0.37
CA ASN A 71 -5.22 -8.96 -0.18
C ASN A 71 -6.38 -8.18 -0.80
N LYS A 72 -7.62 -8.62 -0.58
CA LYS A 72 -8.81 -7.98 -1.16
C LYS A 72 -8.98 -6.50 -0.77
N ILE A 73 -8.34 -6.06 0.31
CA ILE A 73 -8.56 -4.75 0.94
C ILE A 73 -7.29 -3.90 0.94
N PHE A 74 -6.11 -4.51 1.07
CA PHE A 74 -4.84 -3.81 1.28
C PHE A 74 -3.78 -4.22 0.26
N ILE A 75 -2.94 -3.26 -0.12
CA ILE A 75 -1.70 -3.46 -0.86
C ILE A 75 -0.55 -3.00 0.03
N TRP A 76 0.46 -3.85 0.20
CA TRP A 76 1.68 -3.55 0.94
C TRP A 76 2.79 -3.24 -0.05
N LEU A 77 3.30 -2.02 0.00
CA LEU A 77 4.33 -1.55 -0.92
C LEU A 77 5.72 -1.86 -0.35
N GLU A 78 6.54 -2.54 -1.12
CA GLU A 78 7.91 -2.83 -0.73
C GLU A 78 8.72 -1.52 -0.68
N GLY A 79 9.36 -1.25 0.46
CA GLY A 79 10.11 -0.01 0.70
C GLY A 79 9.24 1.15 1.19
N TYR A 80 7.95 0.93 1.46
CA TYR A 80 7.12 1.92 2.16
C TYR A 80 7.81 2.32 3.46
N THR A 81 7.94 3.63 3.68
CA THR A 81 8.56 4.22 4.86
C THR A 81 7.74 5.40 5.34
N ALA A 82 7.32 5.38 6.60
CA ALA A 82 6.65 6.50 7.23
C ALA A 82 7.14 6.67 8.66
N VAL A 83 7.00 7.87 9.21
CA VAL A 83 7.23 8.17 10.61
C VAL A 83 5.91 8.64 11.22
N ARG A 84 5.55 8.08 12.37
CA ARG A 84 4.37 8.49 13.12
C ARG A 84 4.77 8.98 14.50
N LYS A 85 4.25 10.14 14.90
CA LYS A 85 4.27 10.61 16.28
C LYS A 85 3.19 9.88 17.06
N TYR A 86 3.56 9.30 18.20
CA TYR A 86 2.62 8.64 19.10
C TYR A 86 3.15 8.65 20.53
N HIS A 87 2.36 8.20 21.50
CA HIS A 87 2.83 8.07 22.88
C HIS A 87 3.98 7.07 22.97
N SER A 88 4.97 7.36 23.82
CA SER A 88 6.09 6.45 24.06
C SER A 88 5.59 5.11 24.62
N LEU A 89 6.28 4.03 24.23
CA LEU A 89 6.01 2.68 24.72
C LEU A 89 6.42 2.52 26.19
N THR A 90 7.38 3.30 26.67
CA THR A 90 7.90 3.22 28.04
C THR A 90 7.27 4.25 28.97
N ASP A 91 6.99 5.45 28.45
CA ASP A 91 6.34 6.53 29.21
C ASP A 91 5.19 7.14 28.38
N PRO A 92 3.93 6.72 28.62
CA PRO A 92 2.79 7.24 27.87
C PRO A 92 2.56 8.75 28.02
N SER A 93 3.18 9.43 28.97
CA SER A 93 3.01 10.88 29.14
C SER A 93 3.78 11.71 28.09
N VAL A 94 4.77 11.10 27.43
CA VAL A 94 5.59 11.76 26.40
C VAL A 94 5.31 11.21 25.01
N CYS A 95 5.56 12.03 23.98
CA CYS A 95 5.47 11.61 22.59
C CYS A 95 6.83 11.10 22.10
N ALA A 96 6.81 10.05 21.31
CA ALA A 96 7.94 9.47 20.59
C ALA A 96 7.65 9.38 19.09
N LEU A 97 8.71 9.24 18.29
CA LEU A 97 8.62 9.02 16.85
C LEU A 97 8.85 7.53 16.54
N TYR A 98 7.99 6.98 15.69
CA TYR A 98 8.06 5.59 15.25
C TYR A 98 8.24 5.53 13.75
N LYS A 99 9.38 5.02 13.30
CA LYS A 99 9.62 4.72 11.90
C LYS A 99 8.98 3.37 11.56
N MET A 100 8.10 3.35 10.58
CA MET A 100 7.37 2.19 10.10
C MET A 100 7.84 1.86 8.69
N GLU A 101 8.20 0.61 8.46
CA GLU A 101 8.74 0.12 7.19
C GLU A 101 8.08 -1.18 6.75
N VAL A 102 7.89 -1.33 5.44
CA VAL A 102 7.49 -2.58 4.79
C VAL A 102 8.65 -3.09 3.96
N LEU A 103 9.18 -4.25 4.34
CA LEU A 103 10.35 -4.88 3.73
C LEU A 103 9.96 -6.24 3.14
N ARG A 104 10.87 -6.85 2.39
CA ARG A 104 10.81 -8.30 2.13
C ARG A 104 11.41 -9.04 3.31
N ASP A 105 10.72 -10.09 3.72
CA ASP A 105 11.27 -11.08 4.63
C ASP A 105 12.54 -11.70 4.02
N ALA A 106 13.64 -11.71 4.77
CA ALA A 106 14.95 -12.11 4.24
C ALA A 106 15.00 -13.59 3.84
N ASP A 107 14.26 -14.43 4.57
CA ASP A 107 14.27 -15.88 4.40
C ASP A 107 13.39 -16.31 3.24
N SER A 108 12.16 -15.80 3.17
CA SER A 108 11.20 -16.20 2.14
C SER A 108 11.25 -15.35 0.88
N ARG A 109 11.73 -14.09 0.96
CA ARG A 109 11.73 -13.03 -0.09
C ARG A 109 10.38 -12.73 -0.75
N THR A 110 9.38 -13.52 -0.46
CA THR A 110 8.05 -13.52 -1.07
C THR A 110 7.01 -13.03 -0.09
N LYS A 111 7.37 -12.78 1.18
CA LYS A 111 6.45 -12.27 2.19
C LYS A 111 6.83 -10.86 2.63
N PRO A 112 5.83 -10.02 2.96
CA PRO A 112 6.10 -8.75 3.60
C PRO A 112 6.61 -8.97 5.03
N LEU A 113 7.54 -8.11 5.44
CA LEU A 113 8.01 -7.97 6.81
C LEU A 113 7.72 -6.54 7.25
N PHE A 114 6.92 -6.39 8.30
CA PHE A 114 6.57 -5.10 8.88
C PHE A 114 7.53 -4.81 10.01
N ARG A 115 8.21 -3.67 9.94
CA ARG A 115 9.14 -3.20 10.96
C ARG A 115 8.67 -1.88 11.54
N VAL A 116 8.69 -1.79 12.87
CA VAL A 116 8.56 -0.53 13.61
C VAL A 116 9.84 -0.30 14.40
N THR A 117 10.45 0.86 14.22
CA THR A 117 11.63 1.30 14.97
C THR A 117 11.27 2.54 15.78
N SER A 118 11.45 2.49 17.10
CA SER A 118 11.30 3.67 17.97
C SER A 118 12.53 4.58 17.93
N ASP A 119 12.37 5.76 18.50
CA ASP A 119 13.42 6.78 18.64
C ASP A 119 14.66 6.29 19.42
N ASN A 120 14.48 5.40 20.38
CA ASN A 120 15.54 4.73 21.12
C ASN A 120 16.26 3.60 20.32
N GLY A 121 15.81 3.32 19.10
CA GLY A 121 16.38 2.30 18.22
C GLY A 121 15.84 0.88 18.41
N GLU A 122 14.89 0.65 19.32
CA GLU A 122 14.25 -0.66 19.46
C GLU A 122 13.43 -1.00 18.21
N GLU A 123 13.55 -2.25 17.73
CA GLU A 123 12.86 -2.72 16.54
C GLU A 123 11.85 -3.83 16.86
N PHE A 124 10.66 -3.72 16.30
CA PHE A 124 9.61 -4.75 16.33
C PHE A 124 9.38 -5.23 14.90
N LYS A 125 9.49 -6.54 14.67
CA LYS A 125 9.36 -7.14 13.33
C LYS A 125 8.31 -8.23 13.34
N GLU A 126 7.33 -8.13 12.45
CA GLU A 126 6.23 -9.08 12.37
C GLU A 126 5.75 -9.26 10.92
N SER A 127 5.08 -10.38 10.65
CA SER A 127 4.57 -10.71 9.31
C SER A 127 3.25 -10.03 8.95
N THR A 128 2.61 -9.36 9.90
CA THR A 128 1.39 -8.58 9.67
C THR A 128 1.46 -7.20 10.34
N PRO A 129 0.80 -6.17 9.78
CA PRO A 129 0.81 -4.83 10.38
C PRO A 129 0.25 -4.83 11.81
N PHE A 130 -0.83 -5.59 12.03
CA PHE A 130 -1.50 -5.65 13.32
C PHE A 130 -0.66 -6.34 14.39
N ALA A 131 0.02 -7.43 14.04
CA ALA A 131 0.95 -8.08 14.96
C ALA A 131 2.10 -7.14 15.35
N CYS A 132 2.63 -6.37 14.39
CA CYS A 132 3.71 -5.40 14.63
C CYS A 132 3.28 -4.32 15.64
N LEU A 133 2.08 -3.77 15.48
CA LEU A 133 1.51 -2.82 16.43
C LEU A 133 1.31 -3.45 17.82
N LEU A 134 0.77 -4.67 17.87
CA LEU A 134 0.58 -5.39 19.12
C LEU A 134 1.89 -5.77 19.81
N ALA A 135 2.97 -6.01 19.07
CA ALA A 135 4.29 -6.28 19.64
C ALA A 135 4.80 -5.05 20.42
N GLY A 136 4.69 -3.86 19.83
CA GLY A 136 4.99 -2.59 20.53
C GLY A 136 4.14 -2.39 21.77
N ILE A 137 2.83 -2.62 21.70
CA ILE A 137 1.94 -2.48 22.87
C ILE A 137 2.25 -3.52 23.96
N ARG A 138 2.59 -4.76 23.60
CA ARG A 138 2.94 -5.81 24.58
C ARG A 138 4.25 -5.53 25.28
N TYR A 139 5.19 -4.88 24.61
CA TYR A 139 6.45 -4.42 25.20
C TYR A 139 6.20 -3.54 26.44
N THR A 140 5.24 -2.61 26.36
CA THR A 140 4.87 -1.72 27.48
C THR A 140 4.38 -2.48 28.71
N LYS A 141 3.64 -3.57 28.49
CA LYS A 141 3.10 -4.43 29.57
C LYS A 141 4.16 -5.37 30.17
N GLY A 142 5.20 -5.71 29.41
CA GLY A 142 6.29 -6.58 29.84
C GLY A 142 7.29 -5.90 30.79
N LEU A 143 7.49 -4.58 30.65
CA LEU A 143 8.32 -3.79 31.56
C LEU A 143 7.67 -3.54 32.93
N GLY A 144 6.38 -3.87 33.10
CA GLY A 144 5.66 -3.77 34.38
C GLY A 144 5.99 -4.86 35.42
N LYS A 145 7.05 -5.65 35.24
CA LYS A 145 7.55 -6.55 36.30
C LYS A 145 8.59 -5.84 37.15
N CYS A 146 8.11 -5.03 38.10
CA CYS A 146 8.92 -4.64 39.26
C CYS A 146 9.28 -5.91 40.06
N LYS A 147 10.58 -6.07 40.35
CA LYS A 147 11.07 -6.90 41.45
C LYS A 147 10.81 -6.18 42.77
#